data_AF-D4K5D3-F1
#
_entry.id   AF-D4K5D3-F1
#
_cell.length_a   1.000
_cell.length_b   1.000
_cell.length_c   1.000
_cell.angle_alpha   90.00
_cell.angle_beta   90.00
_cell.angle_gamma   90.00
#
_symmetry.space_group_name_H-M   'P 1'
#
loop_
_entity.id
_entity.type
_entity.pdbx_description
1 polymer ?
#
loop_
_entity_poly.entity_id
_entity_poly.type
_entity_poly.pdbx_seq_one_letter_code
_entity_poly.pdbx_strand_id
1 'polypeptide(L)'
;MDKKKDTPAEVETVTVTMSRPVAEAVQAACEMYLRLHMGQFNDLAEDLCMAKHYADMDAKRFKNAEDEKEDFYRALENRNMMQDDMDRAYQMFACHPLIEDGMRIPYRAEQVWLSIRHALAWHDKPEGDWTNVSFDKPLNRSDQPQPTVKLTTTADHEPKRDEKEAKGGRTKSEKRCRDKNLRSLQKRNNAGSVQKWLFGSSQGVERRTNQRH
;
A
#
# COMPACT_ATOMS: atom_id res chain seq x y z
N MET A 1 -8.97 20.61 -48.61
CA MET A 1 -8.36 19.57 -47.78
C MET A 1 -8.85 19.79 -46.37
N ASP A 2 -9.92 19.10 -45.99
CA ASP A 2 -10.51 19.25 -44.66
C ASP A 2 -9.61 18.58 -43.63
N LYS A 3 -9.15 19.38 -42.67
CA LYS A 3 -8.43 18.88 -41.49
C LYS A 3 -9.41 18.03 -40.70
N LYS A 4 -9.23 16.71 -40.68
CA LYS A 4 -9.86 15.83 -39.69
C LYS A 4 -9.52 16.37 -38.31
N LYS A 5 -10.52 16.89 -37.60
CA LYS A 5 -10.46 17.08 -36.16
C LYS A 5 -10.52 15.67 -35.57
N ASP A 6 -9.39 15.13 -35.15
CA ASP A 6 -9.36 13.99 -34.26
C ASP A 6 -9.92 14.47 -32.92
N THR A 7 -11.23 14.32 -32.75
CA THR A 7 -11.87 14.46 -31.44
C THR A 7 -11.18 13.45 -30.51
N PRO A 8 -10.63 13.87 -29.35
CA PRO A 8 -10.05 12.91 -28.42
C PRO A 8 -11.14 11.91 -28.06
N ALA A 9 -10.87 10.62 -28.22
CA ALA A 9 -11.80 9.57 -27.82
C ALA A 9 -12.20 9.83 -26.35
N GLU A 10 -13.50 9.86 -26.06
CA GLU A 10 -14.00 9.96 -24.70
C GLU A 10 -13.38 8.81 -23.89
N VAL A 11 -12.52 9.15 -22.93
CA VAL A 11 -11.94 8.16 -22.03
C VAL A 11 -13.09 7.69 -21.14
N GLU A 12 -13.45 6.40 -21.26
CA GLU A 12 -14.42 5.78 -20.37
C GLU A 12 -13.90 5.87 -18.93
N THR A 13 -14.63 6.60 -18.07
CA THR A 13 -14.24 6.79 -16.66
C THR A 13 -14.90 5.73 -15.79
N VAL A 14 -14.12 5.11 -14.90
CA VAL A 14 -14.59 4.10 -13.95
C VAL A 14 -14.42 4.63 -12.52
N THR A 15 -15.46 4.51 -11.69
CA THR A 15 -15.39 4.85 -10.27
C THR A 15 -15.30 3.57 -9.43
N VAL A 16 -14.27 3.47 -8.60
CA VAL A 16 -14.07 2.33 -7.69
C VAL A 16 -14.19 2.83 -6.24
N THR A 17 -14.99 2.14 -5.43
CA THR A 17 -15.10 2.41 -3.98
C THR A 17 -14.44 1.27 -3.22
N MET A 18 -13.59 1.62 -2.26
CA MET A 18 -12.89 0.65 -1.42
C MET A 18 -12.70 1.21 -0.01
N SER A 19 -12.55 0.32 0.97
CA SER A 19 -12.15 0.73 2.31
C SER A 19 -10.69 1.18 2.32
N ARG A 20 -10.30 1.99 3.31
CA ARG A 20 -8.91 2.44 3.47
C ARG A 20 -7.89 1.29 3.47
N PRO A 21 -8.06 0.20 4.25
CA PRO A 21 -7.09 -0.91 4.22
C PRO A 21 -6.97 -1.59 2.85
N VAL A 22 -8.06 -1.62 2.07
CA VAL A 22 -8.02 -2.15 0.70
C VAL A 22 -7.30 -1.16 -0.22
N ALA A 23 -7.50 0.15 -0.06
CA ALA A 23 -6.75 1.16 -0.80
C ALA A 23 -5.24 1.09 -0.53
N GLU A 24 -4.84 0.91 0.73
CA GLU A 24 -3.44 0.70 1.14
C GLU A 24 -2.87 -0.57 0.48
N ALA A 25 -3.63 -1.66 0.43
CA ALA A 25 -3.20 -2.89 -0.24
C ALA A 25 -3.07 -2.72 -1.77
N VAL A 26 -4.00 -2.01 -2.42
CA VAL A 26 -3.92 -1.67 -3.85
C VAL A 26 -2.72 -0.79 -4.12
N GLN A 27 -2.48 0.22 -3.28
CA GLN A 27 -1.30 1.08 -3.35
C GLN A 27 -0.01 0.24 -3.32
N ALA A 28 0.14 -0.65 -2.34
CA ALA A 28 1.33 -1.52 -2.23
C ALA A 28 1.49 -2.45 -3.44
N ALA A 29 0.39 -3.05 -3.92
CA ALA A 29 0.42 -3.92 -5.10
C ALA A 29 0.86 -3.17 -6.37
N CYS A 30 0.35 -1.96 -6.58
CA CYS A 30 0.73 -1.11 -7.72
C CYS A 30 2.21 -0.69 -7.64
N GLU A 31 2.71 -0.36 -6.45
CA GLU A 31 4.13 -0.07 -6.23
C GLU A 31 5.02 -1.27 -6.56
N MET A 32 4.67 -2.45 -6.04
CA MET A 32 5.44 -3.68 -6.30
C MET A 32 5.44 -4.05 -7.77
N TYR A 33 4.31 -3.91 -8.46
CA TYR A 33 4.23 -4.13 -9.90
C TYR A 33 5.19 -3.22 -10.67
N LEU A 34 5.23 -1.93 -10.34
CA LEU A 34 6.17 -0.99 -10.95
C LEU A 34 7.63 -1.38 -10.66
N ARG A 35 7.96 -1.68 -9.40
CA ARG A 35 9.33 -2.02 -8.97
C ARG A 35 9.88 -3.27 -9.64
N LEU A 36 9.05 -4.32 -9.79
CA LEU A 36 9.39 -5.52 -10.54
C LEU A 36 9.81 -5.19 -11.98
N HIS A 37 9.05 -4.32 -12.64
CA HIS A 37 9.35 -3.89 -14.01
C HIS A 37 10.55 -2.96 -14.12
N MET A 38 10.97 -2.30 -13.03
CA MET A 38 12.18 -1.47 -12.97
C MET A 38 13.42 -2.21 -12.44
N GLY A 39 13.32 -3.51 -12.13
CA GLY A 39 14.42 -4.27 -11.54
C GLY A 39 14.76 -3.88 -10.09
N GLN A 40 13.83 -3.24 -9.38
CA GLN A 40 14.05 -2.77 -8.01
C GLN A 40 13.61 -3.83 -6.99
N PHE A 41 14.44 -4.84 -6.77
CA PHE A 41 14.10 -5.99 -5.91
C PHE A 41 14.42 -5.81 -4.43
N ASN A 42 15.10 -4.72 -4.05
CA ASN A 42 15.59 -4.56 -2.68
C ASN A 42 14.47 -4.67 -1.64
N ASP A 43 13.42 -3.87 -1.83
CA ASP A 43 12.30 -3.82 -0.90
C ASP A 43 11.43 -5.09 -0.99
N LEU A 44 11.29 -5.69 -2.18
CA LEU A 44 10.58 -6.96 -2.36
C LEU A 44 11.26 -8.09 -1.57
N ALA A 45 12.58 -8.20 -1.65
CA ALA A 45 13.33 -9.23 -0.95
C ALA A 45 13.32 -9.00 0.56
N GLU A 46 13.42 -7.74 1.01
CA GLU A 46 13.26 -7.39 2.42
C GLU A 46 11.87 -7.81 2.94
N ASP A 47 10.80 -7.40 2.25
CA ASP A 47 9.42 -7.71 2.64
C ASP A 47 9.17 -9.22 2.72
N LEU A 48 9.66 -10.01 1.76
CA LEU A 48 9.42 -11.44 1.72
C LEU A 48 10.30 -12.22 2.70
N CYS A 49 11.59 -11.93 2.75
CA CYS A 49 12.54 -12.72 3.54
C CYS A 49 12.52 -12.34 5.02
N MET A 50 12.20 -11.09 5.36
CA MET A 50 12.15 -10.63 6.75
C MET A 50 10.77 -10.77 7.40
N ALA A 51 9.69 -10.93 6.61
CA ALA A 51 8.33 -11.02 7.14
C ALA A 51 8.15 -12.06 8.25
N LYS A 52 8.72 -13.27 8.09
CA LYS A 52 8.63 -14.31 9.11
C LYS A 52 9.34 -13.86 10.40
N HIS A 53 10.54 -13.32 10.28
CA HIS A 53 11.33 -12.88 11.43
C HIS A 53 10.55 -11.82 12.23
N TYR A 54 10.05 -10.78 11.55
CA TYR A 54 9.26 -9.73 12.20
C TYR A 54 7.95 -10.25 12.80
N ALA A 55 7.27 -11.18 12.13
CA ALA A 55 6.06 -11.80 12.68
C ALA A 55 6.35 -12.63 13.95
N ASP A 56 7.49 -13.32 14.00
CA ASP A 56 7.90 -14.09 15.18
C ASP A 56 8.37 -13.18 16.33
N MET A 57 9.01 -12.05 16.01
CA MET A 57 9.34 -10.97 16.95
C MET A 57 8.08 -10.41 17.62
N ASP A 58 7.11 -9.98 16.82
CA ASP A 58 5.85 -9.41 17.31
C ASP A 58 5.05 -10.42 18.14
N ALA A 59 5.07 -11.68 17.72
CA ALA A 59 4.41 -12.77 18.44
C ALA A 59 5.21 -13.30 19.65
N LYS A 60 6.41 -12.75 19.93
CA LYS A 60 7.31 -13.16 21.02
C LYS A 60 7.58 -14.67 21.02
N ARG A 61 7.89 -15.24 19.85
CA ARG A 61 8.07 -16.68 19.67
C ARG A 61 9.48 -17.18 20.00
N PHE A 62 10.47 -16.29 20.11
CA PHE A 62 11.84 -16.64 20.48
C PHE A 62 11.95 -16.96 21.97
N LYS A 63 12.74 -17.98 22.32
CA LYS A 63 12.92 -18.39 23.71
C LYS A 63 14.00 -17.57 24.43
N ASN A 64 15.00 -17.12 23.68
CA ASN A 64 16.13 -16.34 24.15
C ASN A 64 16.64 -15.41 23.03
N ALA A 65 17.61 -14.56 23.35
CA ALA A 65 18.16 -13.57 22.42
C ALA A 65 19.05 -14.21 21.33
N GLU A 66 19.65 -15.36 21.62
CA GLU A 66 20.47 -16.11 20.68
C GLU A 66 19.62 -16.68 19.53
N ASP A 67 18.46 -17.29 19.84
CA ASP A 67 17.50 -17.82 18.87
C ASP A 67 16.98 -16.71 17.94
N GLU A 68 16.66 -15.54 18.51
CA GLU A 68 16.23 -14.35 17.77
C GLU A 68 17.32 -13.87 16.81
N LYS A 69 18.55 -13.77 17.31
CA LYS A 69 19.73 -13.33 16.54
C LYS A 69 20.05 -14.30 15.41
N GLU A 70 19.96 -15.61 15.63
CA GLU A 70 20.18 -16.62 14.58
C GLU A 70 19.09 -16.58 13.50
N ASP A 71 17.81 -16.43 13.87
CA ASP A 71 16.73 -16.27 12.91
C ASP A 71 16.87 -14.97 12.10
N PHE A 72 17.31 -13.88 12.74
CA PHE A 72 17.61 -12.61 12.07
C PHE A 72 18.72 -12.77 11.02
N TYR A 73 19.87 -13.36 11.38
CA TYR A 73 20.95 -13.55 10.41
C TYR A 73 20.57 -14.47 9.26
N ARG A 74 19.80 -15.53 9.54
CA ARG A 74 19.26 -16.40 8.49
C ARG A 74 18.32 -15.64 7.56
N ALA A 75 17.44 -14.80 8.10
CA ALA A 75 16.55 -13.97 7.28
C ALA A 75 17.35 -12.98 6.42
N LEU A 76 18.39 -12.37 6.98
CA LEU A 76 19.29 -11.46 6.27
C LEU A 76 20.08 -12.16 5.15
N GLU A 77 20.59 -13.37 5.40
CA GLU A 77 21.27 -14.18 4.39
C GLU A 77 20.32 -14.53 3.24
N ASN A 78 19.12 -15.02 3.56
CA ASN A 78 18.07 -15.30 2.57
C ASN A 78 17.73 -14.07 1.74
N ARG A 79 17.61 -12.92 2.40
CA ARG A 79 17.30 -11.64 1.75
C ARG A 79 18.39 -11.24 0.76
N ASN A 80 19.66 -11.33 1.16
CA ASN A 80 20.79 -11.00 0.28
C ASN A 80 20.88 -11.96 -0.91
N MET A 81 20.74 -13.27 -0.69
CA MET A 81 20.71 -14.25 -1.77
C MET A 81 19.58 -13.97 -2.77
N MET A 82 18.37 -13.67 -2.26
CA MET A 82 17.22 -13.36 -3.12
C MET A 82 17.46 -12.08 -3.93
N GLN A 83 18.06 -11.04 -3.34
CA GLN A 83 18.42 -9.81 -4.06
C GLN A 83 19.40 -10.10 -5.20
N ASP A 84 20.50 -10.78 -4.88
CA ASP A 84 21.56 -11.08 -5.85
C ASP A 84 21.07 -11.95 -7.02
N ASP A 85 20.26 -12.98 -6.72
CA ASP A 85 19.76 -13.89 -7.74
C ASP A 85 18.68 -13.24 -8.62
N MET A 86 17.80 -12.43 -8.05
CA MET A 86 16.78 -11.69 -8.80
C MET A 86 17.41 -10.63 -9.70
N ASP A 87 18.39 -9.87 -9.20
CA ASP A 87 19.11 -8.87 -10.00
C ASP A 87 19.85 -9.53 -11.16
N ARG A 88 20.60 -10.61 -10.88
CA ARG A 88 21.30 -11.39 -11.91
C ARG A 88 20.35 -11.93 -12.98
N ALA A 89 19.24 -12.54 -12.56
CA ALA A 89 18.25 -13.08 -13.49
C ALA A 89 17.59 -11.97 -14.32
N TYR A 90 17.24 -10.85 -13.70
CA TYR A 90 16.63 -9.71 -14.39
C TYR A 90 17.59 -9.14 -15.44
N GLN A 91 18.87 -8.91 -15.09
CA GLN A 91 19.87 -8.42 -16.05
C GLN A 91 20.08 -9.37 -17.24
N MET A 92 19.93 -10.68 -17.03
CA MET A 92 20.15 -11.69 -18.08
C MET A 92 18.94 -11.91 -18.98
N PHE A 93 17.72 -11.81 -18.43
CA PHE A 93 16.51 -12.26 -19.12
C PHE A 93 15.47 -11.17 -19.36
N ALA A 94 15.42 -10.12 -18.53
CA ALA A 94 14.43 -9.07 -18.70
C ALA A 94 14.81 -8.18 -19.87
N CYS A 95 13.85 -7.87 -20.73
CA CYS A 95 14.04 -6.84 -21.73
C CYS A 95 14.21 -5.49 -21.01
N HIS A 96 15.26 -4.76 -21.35
CA HIS A 96 15.54 -3.49 -20.70
C HIS A 96 14.34 -2.54 -20.92
N PRO A 97 13.82 -1.87 -19.88
CA PRO A 97 12.61 -1.03 -19.95
C PRO A 97 12.70 0.18 -20.88
N LEU A 98 13.86 0.41 -21.52
CA LEU A 98 14.12 1.46 -22.49
C LEU A 98 14.07 0.97 -23.95
N ILE A 99 14.01 -0.34 -24.18
CA ILE A 99 14.04 -0.95 -25.50
C ILE A 99 12.62 -1.25 -26.01
N GLU A 100 11.64 -1.42 -25.10
CA GLU A 100 10.25 -1.74 -25.44
C GLU A 100 9.25 -0.79 -24.75
N ASP A 101 8.03 -0.71 -25.30
CA ASP A 101 6.83 -0.12 -24.68
C ASP A 101 6.41 -0.79 -23.34
N GLY A 102 7.27 -1.65 -22.78
CA GLY A 102 7.05 -2.46 -21.58
C GLY A 102 6.76 -1.65 -20.31
N MET A 103 7.10 -0.35 -20.30
CA MET A 103 6.80 0.54 -19.18
C MET A 103 5.41 1.20 -19.24
N ARG A 104 4.67 1.06 -20.34
CA ARG A 104 3.35 1.69 -20.49
C ARG A 104 2.37 1.25 -19.40
N ILE A 105 2.27 -0.05 -19.13
CA ILE A 105 1.37 -0.58 -18.10
C ILE A 105 1.90 -0.32 -16.69
N PRO A 106 3.20 -0.53 -16.39
CA PRO A 106 3.80 -0.12 -15.11
C PRO A 106 3.55 1.35 -14.75
N TYR A 107 3.70 2.28 -15.69
CA TYR A 107 3.41 3.70 -15.41
C TYR A 107 1.93 3.99 -15.15
N ARG A 108 0.99 3.21 -15.71
CA ARG A 108 -0.43 3.31 -15.34
C ARG A 108 -0.67 2.83 -13.90
N ALA A 109 0.01 1.76 -13.46
CA ALA A 109 -0.04 1.31 -12.08
C ALA A 109 0.61 2.34 -11.12
N GLU A 110 1.72 2.96 -11.53
CA GLU A 110 2.36 4.04 -10.78
C GLU A 110 1.39 5.18 -10.47
N GLN A 111 0.58 5.59 -11.45
CA GLN A 111 -0.40 6.65 -11.23
C GLN A 111 -1.38 6.31 -10.10
N VAL A 112 -1.85 5.06 -10.03
CA VAL A 112 -2.76 4.60 -8.98
C VAL A 112 -2.04 4.67 -7.63
N TRP A 113 -0.82 4.15 -7.56
CA TRP A 113 0.01 4.21 -6.36
C TRP A 113 0.23 5.65 -5.87
N LEU A 114 0.70 6.54 -6.74
CA LEU A 114 0.99 7.93 -6.40
C LEU A 114 -0.28 8.70 -6.00
N SER A 115 -1.40 8.49 -6.71
CA SER A 115 -2.67 9.17 -6.41
C SER A 115 -3.24 8.75 -5.06
N ILE A 116 -3.23 7.45 -4.73
CA ILE A 116 -3.71 6.97 -3.42
C ILE A 116 -2.79 7.48 -2.31
N ARG A 117 -1.47 7.27 -2.45
CA ARG A 117 -0.46 7.70 -1.47
C ARG A 117 -0.57 9.17 -1.13
N HIS A 118 -0.68 10.03 -2.16
CA HIS A 118 -0.80 11.47 -1.98
C HIS A 118 -2.10 11.87 -1.28
N ALA A 119 -3.23 11.27 -1.67
CA ALA A 119 -4.52 11.57 -1.04
C ALA A 119 -4.55 11.14 0.43
N LEU A 120 -4.01 9.95 0.76
CA LEU A 120 -3.96 9.47 2.13
C LEU A 120 -3.01 10.32 2.99
N ALA A 121 -1.85 10.71 2.48
CA ALA A 121 -0.91 11.56 3.21
C ALA A 121 -1.52 12.90 3.64
N TRP A 122 -2.16 13.61 2.71
CA TRP A 122 -2.85 14.88 3.01
C TRP A 122 -4.08 14.71 3.92
N HIS A 123 -4.74 13.56 3.86
CA HIS A 123 -5.83 13.28 4.78
C HIS A 123 -5.33 13.02 6.21
N ASP A 124 -4.27 12.23 6.35
CA ASP A 124 -3.79 11.79 7.65
C ASP A 124 -2.99 12.89 8.37
N LYS A 125 -2.35 13.79 7.60
CA LYS A 125 -1.61 14.94 8.11
C LYS A 125 -1.90 16.20 7.28
N PRO A 126 -3.03 16.89 7.51
CA PRO A 126 -3.42 18.06 6.71
C PRO A 126 -2.45 19.25 6.77
N GLU A 127 -1.66 19.36 7.84
CA GLU A 127 -0.58 20.35 8.00
C GLU A 127 0.61 20.12 7.06
N GLY A 128 0.69 18.93 6.44
CA GLY A 128 1.74 18.57 5.52
C GLY A 128 3.04 18.12 6.18
N ASP A 129 3.94 17.61 5.35
CA ASP A 129 5.30 17.28 5.74
C ASP A 129 6.27 17.53 4.59
N TRP A 130 7.07 18.58 4.71
CA TRP A 130 8.03 18.97 3.67
C TRP A 130 9.17 17.96 3.50
N THR A 131 9.38 17.07 4.48
CA THR A 131 10.40 16.02 4.40
C THR A 131 9.89 14.73 3.75
N ASN A 132 8.57 14.64 3.49
CA ASN A 132 7.95 13.43 2.98
C ASN A 132 7.42 13.66 1.57
N VAL A 133 8.00 12.93 0.62
CA VAL A 133 7.62 12.96 -0.81
C VAL A 133 6.17 12.53 -1.08
N SER A 134 5.42 12.07 -0.07
CA SER A 134 4.00 11.73 -0.16
C SER A 134 3.09 12.94 -0.25
N PHE A 135 3.56 14.12 0.16
CA PHE A 135 2.80 15.37 0.02
C PHE A 135 3.00 16.03 -1.34
N ASP A 136 4.01 15.60 -2.10
CA ASP A 136 4.28 16.13 -3.44
C ASP A 136 3.21 15.72 -4.44
N LYS A 137 2.86 16.65 -5.33
CA LYS A 137 1.87 16.41 -6.38
C LYS A 137 2.29 15.20 -7.23
N PRO A 138 1.38 14.22 -7.48
CA PRO A 138 1.69 13.06 -8.30
C PRO A 138 2.22 13.43 -9.68
N LEU A 139 3.36 12.84 -10.04
CA LEU A 139 3.93 12.94 -11.38
C LEU A 139 3.22 11.97 -12.32
N ASN A 140 2.76 12.47 -13.47
CA ASN A 140 2.15 11.63 -14.49
C ASN A 140 3.18 11.22 -15.56
N ARG A 141 3.65 9.96 -15.49
CA ARG A 141 4.54 9.35 -16.51
C ARG A 141 3.80 8.46 -17.51
N SER A 142 2.50 8.27 -17.36
CA SER A 142 1.70 7.38 -18.22
C SER A 142 1.02 8.16 -19.34
N ASP A 143 0.59 7.40 -20.34
CA ASP A 143 -0.25 7.84 -21.46
C ASP A 143 -1.72 8.11 -21.10
N GLN A 144 -2.12 7.99 -19.83
CA GLN A 144 -3.49 8.17 -19.34
C GLN A 144 -3.60 9.39 -18.41
N PRO A 145 -4.80 9.97 -18.20
CA PRO A 145 -4.99 11.04 -17.22
C PRO A 145 -4.75 10.55 -15.79
N GLN A 146 -4.27 11.44 -14.90
CA GLN A 146 -4.01 11.11 -13.50
C GLN A 146 -5.33 10.74 -12.78
N PRO A 147 -5.38 9.61 -12.03
CA PRO A 147 -6.55 9.23 -11.24
C PRO A 147 -6.86 10.26 -10.15
N THR A 148 -8.15 10.51 -9.94
CA THR A 148 -8.65 11.34 -8.84
C THR A 148 -9.07 10.45 -7.68
N VAL A 149 -8.60 10.76 -6.47
CA VAL A 149 -9.00 10.06 -5.24
C VAL A 149 -9.84 11.01 -4.39
N LYS A 150 -11.04 10.56 -4.03
CA LYS A 150 -11.94 11.26 -3.12
C LYS A 150 -12.09 10.42 -1.86
N LEU A 151 -11.74 11.01 -0.72
CA LEU A 151 -11.91 10.37 0.58
C LEU A 151 -13.23 10.85 1.16
N THR A 152 -14.14 9.92 1.41
CA THR A 152 -15.41 10.17 2.08
C THR A 152 -15.35 9.59 3.48
N THR A 153 -15.85 10.34 4.46
CA THR A 153 -16.01 9.82 5.81
C THR A 153 -17.34 9.08 5.92
N THR A 154 -17.45 8.15 6.87
CA THR A 154 -18.71 7.45 7.14
C THR A 154 -19.86 8.39 7.53
N ALA A 155 -19.57 9.62 7.96
CA ALA A 155 -20.57 10.67 8.20
C ALA A 155 -21.20 11.20 6.90
N ASP A 156 -20.47 11.20 5.78
CA ASP A 156 -20.98 11.62 4.46
C ASP A 156 -21.92 10.59 3.83
N HIS A 157 -21.99 9.40 4.43
CA HIS A 157 -22.82 8.28 4.00
C HIS A 157 -24.10 8.09 4.82
N GLU A 158 -24.43 8.99 5.76
CA GLU A 158 -25.77 8.99 6.32
C GLU A 158 -26.77 9.32 5.20
N PRO A 159 -27.62 8.37 4.78
CA PRO A 159 -28.73 8.74 3.91
C PRO A 159 -29.56 9.76 4.69
N LYS A 160 -29.82 10.93 4.08
CA LYS A 160 -30.81 11.87 4.58
C LYS A 160 -32.02 11.04 4.99
N ARG A 161 -32.34 11.04 6.29
CA ARG A 161 -33.57 10.39 6.77
C ARG A 161 -34.71 11.16 6.16
N ASP A 162 -35.23 10.64 5.05
CA ASP A 162 -36.55 11.02 4.59
C ASP A 162 -37.52 10.61 5.69
N GLU A 163 -38.07 11.62 6.38
CA GLU A 163 -39.20 11.46 7.28
C GLU A 163 -40.39 10.91 6.49
N LYS A 164 -40.52 9.59 6.45
CA LYS A 164 -41.79 8.94 6.21
C LYS A 164 -42.04 7.90 7.29
N GLU A 165 -42.99 8.23 8.15
CA GLU A 165 -43.66 7.32 9.06
C GLU A 165 -44.11 6.05 8.33
N ALA A 166 -43.77 4.89 8.89
CA ALA A 166 -44.61 3.70 8.74
C ALA A 166 -44.42 2.76 9.93
N LYS A 167 -45.53 2.54 10.63
CA LYS A 167 -45.74 1.60 11.74
C LYS A 167 -45.41 0.17 11.29
N GLY A 168 -44.70 -0.60 12.13
CA GLY A 168 -44.59 -2.06 11.94
C GLY A 168 -43.58 -2.70 12.89
N GLY A 169 -44.04 -3.59 13.78
CA GLY A 169 -43.30 -4.12 14.92
C GLY A 169 -42.07 -4.98 14.57
N ARG A 170 -41.02 -4.83 15.40
CA ARG A 170 -39.77 -5.62 15.33
C ARG A 170 -39.87 -6.88 16.19
N THR A 171 -39.70 -8.04 15.58
CA THR A 171 -39.62 -9.33 16.30
C THR A 171 -38.22 -9.58 16.88
N LYS A 172 -38.19 -10.27 18.02
CA LYS A 172 -37.02 -10.51 18.92
C LYS A 172 -35.81 -11.21 18.26
N SER A 173 -35.94 -11.77 17.06
CA SER A 173 -34.90 -12.54 16.37
C SER A 173 -33.82 -11.66 15.72
N GLU A 174 -34.15 -10.46 15.25
CA GLU A 174 -33.18 -9.56 14.59
C GLU A 174 -32.18 -8.91 15.56
N LYS A 175 -32.59 -8.68 16.81
CA LYS A 175 -31.68 -8.14 17.86
C LYS A 175 -30.54 -9.12 18.18
N ARG A 176 -30.85 -10.43 18.21
CA ARG A 176 -29.88 -11.47 18.61
C ARG A 176 -28.79 -11.71 17.56
N CYS A 177 -29.07 -11.45 16.28
CA CYS A 177 -28.11 -11.61 15.20
C CYS A 177 -27.11 -10.43 15.14
N ARG A 178 -27.60 -9.20 15.41
CA ARG A 178 -26.73 -8.01 15.48
C ARG A 178 -25.76 -8.03 16.66
N ASP A 179 -26.22 -8.48 17.84
CA ASP A 179 -25.36 -8.52 19.03
C ASP A 179 -24.23 -9.56 18.93
N LYS A 180 -24.44 -10.67 18.19
CA LYS A 180 -23.38 -11.65 17.92
C LYS A 180 -22.36 -11.14 16.90
N ASN A 181 -22.80 -10.37 15.90
CA ASN A 181 -21.89 -9.77 14.92
C ASN A 181 -21.06 -8.63 15.51
N LEU A 182 -21.62 -7.80 16.39
CA LEU A 182 -20.85 -6.75 17.06
C LEU A 182 -19.73 -7.34 17.95
N ARG A 183 -20.00 -8.41 18.69
CA ARG A 183 -18.99 -9.09 19.52
C ARG A 183 -17.89 -9.78 18.71
N SER A 184 -18.19 -10.25 17.49
CA SER A 184 -17.18 -10.86 16.60
C SER A 184 -16.30 -9.83 15.88
N LEU A 185 -16.82 -8.61 15.68
CA LEU A 185 -16.06 -7.46 15.17
C LEU A 185 -15.14 -6.86 16.24
N GLN A 186 -15.62 -6.72 17.48
CA GLN A 186 -14.80 -6.23 18.59
C GLN A 186 -13.64 -7.17 18.96
N LYS A 187 -13.82 -8.50 18.84
CA LYS A 187 -12.72 -9.46 19.04
C LYS A 187 -11.67 -9.44 17.93
N ARG A 188 -12.04 -9.07 16.70
CA ARG A 188 -11.10 -8.95 15.56
C ARG A 188 -10.28 -7.66 15.61
N ASN A 189 -10.87 -6.56 16.09
CA ASN A 189 -10.16 -5.29 16.20
C ASN A 189 -9.07 -5.27 17.30
N ASN A 190 -9.15 -6.15 18.31
CA ASN A 190 -8.09 -6.31 19.31
C ASN A 190 -6.90 -7.16 18.85
N ALA A 191 -6.96 -7.76 17.65
CA ALA A 191 -5.89 -8.62 17.10
C ALA A 191 -5.13 -7.98 15.92
N GLY A 192 -5.44 -6.73 15.57
CA GLY A 192 -4.86 -6.04 14.41
C GLY A 192 -3.57 -5.28 14.73
N SER A 193 -2.48 -6.00 14.99
CA SER A 193 -1.12 -5.42 15.06
C SER A 193 -0.28 -5.79 13.83
N VAL A 194 -0.79 -5.51 12.63
CA VAL A 194 -0.06 -5.78 11.37
C VAL A 194 0.09 -4.52 10.50
N GLN A 195 -0.74 -3.50 10.68
CA GLN A 195 -0.70 -2.28 9.85
C GLN A 195 0.40 -1.27 10.22
N LYS A 196 1.17 -1.50 11.30
CA LYS A 196 2.22 -0.54 11.71
C LYS A 196 3.55 -0.72 10.96
N TRP A 197 3.71 -1.79 10.19
CA TRP A 197 5.01 -2.15 9.59
C TRP A 197 5.23 -1.70 8.15
N LEU A 198 4.19 -1.29 7.41
CA LEU A 198 4.31 -0.96 5.98
C LEU A 198 4.74 0.49 5.70
N PHE A 199 4.84 1.37 6.70
CA PHE A 199 5.20 2.79 6.53
C PHE A 199 6.25 3.29 7.53
N GLY A 200 7.16 2.40 7.96
CA GLY A 200 8.35 2.78 8.70
C GLY A 200 9.42 3.27 7.74
N SER A 201 9.37 4.55 7.39
CA SER A 201 10.47 5.26 6.72
C SER A 201 11.81 4.92 7.38
N SER A 202 12.74 4.41 6.58
CA SER A 202 14.16 4.28 6.91
C SER A 202 14.68 5.58 7.54
N GLN A 203 14.82 5.59 8.87
CA GLN A 203 15.51 6.64 9.61
C GLN A 203 16.65 6.02 10.42
N GLY A 204 17.87 6.37 10.04
CA GLY A 204 18.95 6.63 10.99
C GLY A 204 19.78 5.45 11.46
N VAL A 205 20.65 4.91 10.60
CA VAL A 205 21.91 4.33 11.09
C VAL A 205 22.80 5.48 11.56
N GLU A 206 22.75 5.76 12.86
CA GLU A 206 23.64 6.71 13.53
C GLU A 206 25.08 6.16 13.52
N ARG A 207 25.88 6.59 12.53
CA ARG A 207 27.33 6.38 12.53
C ARG A 207 27.92 7.19 13.69
N ARG A 208 28.22 6.53 14.82
CA ARG A 208 29.14 7.09 15.83
C ARG A 208 30.55 7.14 15.24
N THR A 209 30.94 8.34 14.84
CA THR A 209 32.33 8.73 14.62
C THR A 209 33.05 8.77 15.97
N ASN A 210 34.00 7.85 16.17
CA ASN A 210 34.90 7.88 17.31
C ASN A 210 36.04 8.86 16.96
N GLN A 211 35.96 10.10 17.46
CA GLN A 211 37.06 11.05 17.44
C GLN A 211 37.80 10.99 18.78
N ARG A 212 39.13 10.90 18.65
CA ARG A 212 40.13 10.78 19.71
C ARG A 212 40.11 11.98 20.66
N HIS A 213 40.39 11.71 21.93
CA HIS A 213 41.32 12.49 22.75
C HIS A 213 42.23 11.52 23.50
#